data_AF-A0A6G7XSD0-F1
#
_entry.id   AF-A0A6G7XSD0-F1
#
_cell.length_a   1.000
_cell.length_b   1.000
_cell.length_c   1.000
_cell.angle_alpha   90.00
_cell.angle_beta   90.00
_cell.angle_gamma   90.00
#
_symmetry.space_group_name_H-M   'P 1'
#
loop_
_entity.id
_entity.type
_entity.pdbx_description
1 polymer ?
#
loop_
_entity_poly.entity_id
_entity_poly.type
_entity_poly.pdbx_seq_one_letter_code
_entity_poly.pdbx_strand_id
1 'polypeptide(L)'
;MRIDDLRTTLAEHADLAHDDGLHGRAGAVRGRVRAVRRRRAVVAAACVAGAVLAVPALRALEVAPPEPASERDLAGRTAPESLVSNGFTYDFSGGVEGPADRPLDLRLPATDEPRLVSWTVNAGTGGAVEGPVTGSLVDRQAGELTAGWTGGARGFETWRLVPPGGPASYRLVPAAETDGEMAIAVYTLGDEVPPGVSGQGIVFRDQVDGAELLGAAIGRPGQASVSFEVEVPEGMLRLTDVCTADAQDHMIRVRVDGERGWSGTSCAGSAPRDAGGGGWFGFELAGTKKEDGGRFRVGDTVELTASIHPDQRGPSRPVSVPGAFVALGAYADGAPARVAGTGIEVDRLIEREGHTWALADLVASEPGADVLEHRVGPVRETTFVEVGAGNDGRDVRWSTSVDGEPLGKSAAGPSGSYGPGDDTLLLTPGESRTVVQRRLTGPDETLGFYVAEYELAD
;
A
#
# COMPACT_ATOMS: atom_id res chain seq x y z
N MET A 1 -1.44 54.46 2.94
CA MET A 1 -0.84 53.19 3.39
C MET A 1 0.68 53.36 3.31
N ARG A 2 1.40 53.29 4.44
CA ARG A 2 2.85 53.52 4.49
C ARG A 2 3.59 52.23 4.10
N ILE A 3 4.74 52.37 3.46
CA ILE A 3 5.61 51.24 3.05
C ILE A 3 6.00 50.35 4.24
N ASP A 4 6.08 50.93 5.44
CA ASP A 4 6.44 50.21 6.66
C ASP A 4 5.32 49.29 7.16
N ASP A 5 4.05 49.64 6.93
CA ASP A 5 2.91 48.76 7.23
C ASP A 5 2.96 47.53 6.32
N LEU A 6 3.26 47.74 5.03
CA LEU A 6 3.37 46.67 4.03
C LEU A 6 4.54 45.71 4.33
N ARG A 7 5.67 46.23 4.81
CA ARG A 7 6.82 45.41 5.24
C ARG A 7 6.53 44.63 6.52
N THR A 8 5.81 45.22 7.46
CA THR A 8 5.44 44.56 8.73
C THR A 8 4.43 43.44 8.46
N THR A 9 3.41 43.70 7.65
CA THR A 9 2.43 42.66 7.27
C THR A 9 3.06 41.55 6.44
N LEU A 10 4.00 41.87 5.53
CA LEU A 10 4.73 40.84 4.77
C LEU A 10 5.70 40.03 5.64
N ALA A 11 6.33 40.64 6.66
CA ALA A 11 7.17 39.91 7.60
C ALA A 11 6.33 38.98 8.49
N GLU A 12 5.19 39.47 9.01
CA GLU A 12 4.23 38.64 9.76
C GLU A 12 3.65 37.51 8.92
N HIS A 13 3.38 37.74 7.62
CA HIS A 13 2.88 36.69 6.73
C HIS A 13 3.98 35.75 6.22
N ALA A 14 5.24 36.18 6.16
CA ALA A 14 6.37 35.32 5.80
C ALA A 14 6.68 34.29 6.90
N ASP A 15 6.47 34.65 8.17
CA ASP A 15 6.58 33.73 9.30
C ASP A 15 5.38 32.76 9.37
N LEU A 16 4.19 33.18 8.91
CA LEU A 16 3.00 32.33 8.79
C LEU A 16 2.99 31.46 7.52
N ALA A 17 3.79 31.80 6.51
CA ALA A 17 3.98 31.02 5.29
C ALA A 17 5.09 29.95 5.42
N HIS A 18 5.62 29.72 6.63
CA HIS A 18 6.31 28.48 6.93
C HIS A 18 5.28 27.34 6.84
N ASP A 19 5.33 26.60 5.73
CA ASP A 19 4.59 25.35 5.52
C ASP A 19 5.12 24.29 6.51
N ASP A 20 4.67 24.39 7.76
CA ASP A 20 4.93 23.42 8.83
C ASP A 20 4.38 22.03 8.47
N GLY A 21 3.48 21.96 7.47
CA GLY A 21 2.98 20.73 6.87
C GLY A 21 4.04 19.93 6.09
N LEU A 22 5.07 20.58 5.55
CA LEU A 22 6.21 19.88 4.91
C LEU A 22 7.07 19.11 5.93
N HIS A 23 7.21 19.63 7.15
CA HIS A 23 8.00 18.99 8.21
C HIS A 23 7.25 17.80 8.83
N GLY A 24 5.92 17.86 8.91
CA GLY A 24 5.05 16.76 9.34
C GLY A 24 5.14 15.53 8.41
N ARG A 25 5.15 15.76 7.09
CA ARG A 25 5.28 14.70 6.06
C ARG A 25 6.60 13.94 6.16
N ALA A 26 7.72 14.65 6.37
CA ALA A 26 9.01 14.01 6.62
C ALA A 26 9.03 13.23 7.95
N GLY A 27 8.29 13.67 8.96
CA GLY A 27 8.16 12.98 10.26
C GLY A 27 7.43 11.64 10.18
N ALA A 28 6.30 11.59 9.47
CA ALA A 28 5.50 10.36 9.29
C ALA A 28 6.23 9.30 8.46
N VAL A 29 6.88 9.71 7.36
CA VAL A 29 7.72 8.82 6.54
C VAL A 29 8.95 8.35 7.30
N ARG A 30 9.63 9.22 8.06
CA ARG A 30 10.73 8.82 8.97
C ARG A 30 10.25 7.87 10.07
N GLY A 31 8.98 7.94 10.49
CA GLY A 31 8.33 7.01 11.41
C GLY A 31 8.26 5.60 10.82
N ARG A 32 7.69 5.45 9.61
CA ARG A 32 7.64 4.17 8.88
C ARG A 32 9.03 3.63 8.54
N VAL A 33 9.93 4.48 8.04
CA VAL A 33 11.32 4.08 7.70
C VAL A 33 12.13 3.71 8.96
N ARG A 34 11.96 4.40 10.09
CA ARG A 34 12.60 4.00 11.37
C ARG A 34 12.02 2.72 11.93
N ALA A 35 10.73 2.43 11.76
CA ALA A 35 10.14 1.16 12.14
C ALA A 35 10.74 0.01 11.31
N VAL A 36 10.85 0.17 9.98
CA VAL A 36 11.49 -0.80 9.09
C VAL A 36 13.00 -0.93 9.34
N ARG A 37 13.70 0.15 9.72
CA ARG A 37 15.15 0.12 10.00
C ARG A 37 15.54 -0.36 11.38
N ARG A 38 14.76 -0.09 12.45
CA ARG A 38 14.99 -0.73 13.76
C ARG A 38 14.93 -2.24 13.63
N ARG A 39 14.06 -2.77 12.75
CA ARG A 39 14.00 -4.20 12.42
C ARG A 39 15.29 -4.72 11.77
N ARG A 40 15.99 -3.91 10.96
CA ARG A 40 17.25 -4.30 10.29
C ARG A 40 18.50 -4.11 11.17
N ALA A 41 18.57 -3.08 12.02
CA ALA A 41 19.77 -2.78 12.81
C ALA A 41 20.00 -3.74 13.99
N VAL A 42 18.95 -4.39 14.52
CA VAL A 42 19.08 -5.37 15.61
C VAL A 42 19.79 -6.66 15.17
N VAL A 43 19.80 -6.97 13.87
CA VAL A 43 20.45 -8.16 13.29
C VAL A 43 21.99 -8.07 13.34
N ALA A 44 22.57 -6.87 13.33
CA ALA A 44 24.03 -6.72 13.27
C ALA A 44 24.73 -6.76 14.65
N ALA A 45 24.00 -6.59 15.76
CA ALA A 45 24.58 -6.46 17.09
C ALA A 45 24.38 -7.69 18.00
N ALA A 46 23.48 -8.62 17.67
CA ALA A 46 23.09 -9.73 18.54
C ALA A 46 23.87 -11.04 18.27
N CYS A 47 25.18 -10.97 18.01
CA CYS A 47 26.03 -12.17 17.86
C CYS A 47 27.12 -12.33 18.93
N VAL A 48 27.20 -11.49 19.96
CA VAL A 48 28.21 -11.70 21.03
C VAL A 48 27.67 -11.32 22.40
N ALA A 49 27.18 -12.31 23.16
CA ALA A 49 27.44 -12.54 24.59
C ALA A 49 26.33 -13.41 25.21
N GLY A 50 26.68 -14.63 25.62
CA GLY A 50 25.76 -15.56 26.29
C GLY A 50 25.59 -15.27 27.79
N ALA A 51 24.48 -15.74 28.33
CA ALA A 51 24.36 -16.18 29.72
C ALA A 51 23.24 -17.20 29.84
N VAL A 52 23.61 -18.38 30.35
CA VAL A 52 22.78 -19.55 30.59
C VAL A 52 21.83 -19.28 31.77
N LEU A 53 20.51 -19.34 31.54
CA LEU A 53 19.53 -19.58 32.59
C LEU A 53 18.64 -20.74 32.16
N ALA A 54 18.73 -21.83 32.93
CA ALA A 54 17.97 -23.06 32.72
C ALA A 54 16.50 -22.84 33.11
N VAL A 55 15.61 -22.88 32.12
CA VAL A 55 14.15 -22.98 32.27
C VAL A 55 13.75 -24.43 31.97
N PRO A 56 12.87 -25.06 32.78
CA PRO A 56 12.47 -26.45 32.57
C PRO A 56 11.74 -26.64 31.23
N ALA A 57 12.19 -27.65 30.49
CA ALA A 57 11.83 -27.95 29.11
C ALA A 57 10.37 -28.41 28.95
N LEU A 58 9.51 -27.52 28.43
CA LEU A 58 8.41 -27.93 27.56
C LEU A 58 9.06 -28.44 26.26
N ARG A 59 9.12 -29.77 26.10
CA ARG A 59 9.45 -30.39 24.83
C ARG A 59 8.31 -30.12 23.85
N ALA A 60 8.35 -28.95 23.20
CA ALA A 60 7.79 -28.83 21.87
C ALA A 60 8.54 -29.87 21.03
N LEU A 61 7.83 -30.91 20.58
CA LEU A 61 8.30 -31.74 19.49
C LEU A 61 8.63 -30.77 18.34
N GLU A 62 9.92 -30.53 18.10
CA GLU A 62 10.40 -30.00 16.83
C GLU A 62 10.06 -31.05 15.78
N VAL A 63 8.80 -31.04 15.35
CA VAL A 63 8.39 -31.66 14.09
C VAL A 63 9.26 -30.98 13.05
N ALA A 64 10.10 -31.77 12.38
CA ALA A 64 10.89 -31.29 11.26
C ALA A 64 9.93 -30.51 10.33
N PRO A 65 10.33 -29.32 9.83
CA PRO A 65 9.50 -28.61 8.87
C PRO A 65 9.11 -29.59 7.76
N PRO A 66 7.83 -29.66 7.34
CA PRO A 66 7.45 -30.50 6.20
C PRO A 66 8.41 -30.21 5.04
N GLU A 67 8.95 -31.26 4.42
CA GLU A 67 9.75 -31.08 3.20
C GLU A 67 8.87 -30.37 2.17
N PRO A 68 9.35 -29.29 1.52
CA PRO A 68 8.55 -28.60 0.53
C PRO A 68 8.16 -29.60 -0.56
N ALA A 69 6.86 -29.78 -0.75
CA ALA A 69 6.37 -30.58 -1.86
C ALA A 69 6.81 -29.88 -3.15
N SER A 70 7.68 -30.53 -3.91
CA SER A 70 8.04 -30.09 -5.28
C SER A 70 6.92 -30.38 -6.27
N GLU A 71 5.93 -31.15 -5.86
CA GLU A 71 4.75 -31.53 -6.65
C GLU A 71 3.61 -30.55 -6.39
N ARG A 72 2.80 -30.30 -7.42
CA ARG A 72 1.65 -29.38 -7.35
C ARG A 72 0.40 -30.04 -6.76
N ASP A 73 0.38 -31.35 -6.60
CA ASP A 73 -0.76 -32.07 -6.03
C ASP A 73 -0.69 -31.99 -4.50
N LEU A 74 -1.55 -31.15 -3.92
CA LEU A 74 -1.60 -30.80 -2.51
C LEU A 74 -3.03 -30.94 -1.96
N ALA A 75 -3.20 -31.68 -0.86
CA ALA A 75 -4.50 -31.99 -0.23
C ALA A 75 -5.52 -32.54 -1.25
N GLY A 76 -5.05 -33.38 -2.18
CA GLY A 76 -5.85 -33.95 -3.26
C GLY A 76 -6.28 -32.95 -4.34
N ARG A 77 -5.64 -31.77 -4.43
CA ARG A 77 -5.90 -30.75 -5.45
C ARG A 77 -4.61 -30.29 -6.12
N THR A 78 -4.66 -30.06 -7.42
CA THR A 78 -3.50 -29.55 -8.16
C THR A 78 -3.45 -28.02 -8.06
N ALA A 79 -2.38 -27.50 -7.46
CA ALA A 79 -2.05 -26.08 -7.49
C ALA A 79 -1.80 -25.59 -8.93
N PRO A 80 -2.28 -24.40 -9.30
CA PRO A 80 -1.91 -23.74 -10.55
C PRO A 80 -0.39 -23.73 -10.77
N GLU A 81 0.03 -23.76 -12.03
CA GLU A 81 1.46 -23.65 -12.37
C GLU A 81 1.98 -22.24 -12.07
N SER A 82 1.13 -21.24 -12.33
CA SER A 82 1.38 -19.85 -12.00
C SER A 82 0.09 -19.15 -11.57
N LEU A 83 0.26 -18.02 -10.91
CA LEU A 83 -0.77 -17.04 -10.58
C LEU A 83 -0.36 -15.69 -11.14
N VAL A 84 -1.33 -14.84 -11.45
CA VAL A 84 -1.08 -13.45 -11.86
C VAL A 84 -1.61 -12.53 -10.77
N SER A 85 -0.79 -11.59 -10.31
CA SER A 85 -1.16 -10.60 -9.31
C SER A 85 -0.61 -9.24 -9.73
N ASN A 86 -1.52 -8.27 -9.90
CA ASN A 86 -1.21 -6.91 -10.38
C ASN A 86 -0.37 -6.91 -11.67
N GLY A 87 -0.67 -7.81 -12.60
CA GLY A 87 0.04 -7.98 -13.87
C GLY A 87 1.38 -8.73 -13.79
N PHE A 88 1.85 -9.09 -12.59
CA PHE A 88 3.04 -9.92 -12.43
C PHE A 88 2.69 -11.40 -12.36
N THR A 89 3.41 -12.23 -13.11
CA THR A 89 3.29 -13.70 -13.06
C THR A 89 4.15 -14.24 -11.92
N TYR A 90 3.58 -15.12 -11.11
CA TYR A 90 4.23 -15.82 -10.02
C TYR A 90 4.15 -17.32 -10.25
N ASP A 91 5.30 -18.00 -10.30
CA ASP A 91 5.41 -19.42 -10.58
C ASP A 91 5.38 -20.25 -9.30
N PHE A 92 4.73 -21.41 -9.35
CA PHE A 92 4.68 -22.33 -8.23
C PHE A 92 6.09 -22.77 -7.84
N SER A 93 6.42 -22.60 -6.56
CA SER A 93 7.75 -22.89 -6.00
C SER A 93 7.74 -24.00 -4.95
N GLY A 94 6.56 -24.37 -4.46
CA GLY A 94 6.36 -25.48 -3.52
C GLY A 94 5.12 -25.30 -2.67
N GLY A 95 4.86 -26.25 -1.77
CA GLY A 95 3.75 -26.16 -0.83
C GLY A 95 3.94 -27.00 0.42
N VAL A 96 3.01 -26.82 1.35
CA VAL A 96 2.87 -27.64 2.56
C VAL A 96 1.42 -28.08 2.68
N GLU A 97 1.20 -29.29 3.19
CA GLU A 97 -0.13 -29.84 3.43
C GLU A 97 -0.19 -30.53 4.80
N GLY A 98 -1.40 -30.71 5.30
CA GLY A 98 -1.65 -31.41 6.55
C GLY A 98 -3.13 -31.60 6.81
N PRO A 99 -3.49 -32.36 7.86
CA PRO A 99 -4.89 -32.55 8.23
C PRO A 99 -5.49 -31.22 8.68
N ALA A 100 -6.77 -31.03 8.36
CA ALA A 100 -7.52 -29.81 8.65
C ALA A 100 -8.02 -29.73 10.10
N ASP A 101 -7.84 -30.79 10.89
CA ASP A 101 -8.23 -30.82 12.32
C ASP A 101 -7.25 -30.08 13.26
N ARG A 102 -6.16 -29.51 12.72
CA ARG A 102 -5.11 -28.80 13.46
C ARG A 102 -4.53 -27.68 12.61
N PRO A 103 -3.94 -26.61 13.18
CA PRO A 103 -3.34 -25.54 12.39
C PRO A 103 -2.22 -26.01 11.45
N LEU A 104 -2.14 -25.43 10.26
CA LEU A 104 -1.06 -25.64 9.29
C LEU A 104 -0.12 -24.44 9.30
N ASP A 105 1.14 -24.68 9.66
CA ASP A 105 2.16 -23.63 9.76
C ASP A 105 3.08 -23.68 8.52
N LEU A 106 3.20 -22.57 7.81
CA LEU A 106 4.17 -22.35 6.73
C LEU A 106 5.25 -21.36 7.21
N ARG A 107 6.52 -21.69 6.97
CA ARG A 107 7.65 -20.79 7.22
C ARG A 107 8.30 -20.41 5.90
N LEU A 108 8.35 -19.11 5.63
CA LEU A 108 9.03 -18.57 4.46
C LEU A 108 10.36 -17.96 4.87
N PRO A 109 11.49 -18.34 4.24
CA PRO A 109 12.75 -17.66 4.44
C PRO A 109 12.66 -16.21 3.96
N ALA A 110 13.58 -15.37 4.44
CA ALA A 110 13.75 -14.01 3.92
C ALA A 110 14.03 -14.03 2.41
N THR A 111 13.53 -13.02 1.72
CA THR A 111 13.57 -12.89 0.25
C THR A 111 13.59 -11.42 -0.11
N ASP A 112 14.34 -11.06 -1.14
CA ASP A 112 14.35 -9.72 -1.74
C ASP A 112 13.24 -9.51 -2.78
N GLU A 113 12.56 -10.59 -3.18
CA GLU A 113 11.40 -10.56 -4.05
C GLU A 113 10.10 -10.87 -3.31
N PRO A 114 8.95 -10.32 -3.77
CA PRO A 114 7.65 -10.69 -3.25
C PRO A 114 7.31 -12.14 -3.60
N ARG A 115 6.39 -12.71 -2.85
CA ARG A 115 5.83 -14.05 -3.09
C ARG A 115 4.32 -14.01 -3.00
N LEU A 116 3.64 -15.00 -3.55
CA LEU A 116 2.24 -15.26 -3.22
C LEU A 116 2.13 -16.50 -2.35
N VAL A 117 1.18 -16.46 -1.42
CA VAL A 117 0.74 -17.61 -0.64
C VAL A 117 -0.73 -17.83 -0.96
N SER A 118 -1.06 -19.01 -1.47
CA SER A 118 -2.43 -19.45 -1.74
C SER A 118 -2.75 -20.69 -0.93
N TRP A 119 -4.03 -20.99 -0.68
CA TRP A 119 -4.42 -22.10 0.19
C TRP A 119 -5.69 -22.79 -0.29
N THR A 120 -5.92 -24.01 0.19
CA THR A 120 -7.16 -24.75 -0.03
C THR A 120 -7.49 -25.66 1.15
N VAL A 121 -8.77 -26.03 1.29
CA VAL A 121 -9.25 -27.05 2.24
C VAL A 121 -10.07 -28.08 1.48
N ASN A 122 -9.77 -29.35 1.70
CA ASN A 122 -10.46 -30.49 1.15
C ASN A 122 -11.05 -31.31 2.30
N ALA A 123 -12.37 -31.38 2.41
CA ALA A 123 -13.05 -32.09 3.51
C ALA A 123 -13.13 -33.62 3.34
N GLY A 124 -12.24 -34.21 2.54
CA GLY A 124 -12.19 -35.66 2.34
C GLY A 124 -13.26 -36.20 1.39
N THR A 125 -13.63 -37.47 1.57
CA THR A 125 -14.40 -38.27 0.59
C THR A 125 -15.85 -37.82 0.34
N GLY A 126 -16.30 -36.74 0.99
CA GLY A 126 -17.66 -36.21 0.91
C GLY A 126 -17.89 -35.07 -0.08
N GLY A 127 -16.85 -34.58 -0.76
CA GLY A 127 -16.91 -33.44 -1.68
C GLY A 127 -16.26 -32.18 -1.11
N ALA A 128 -16.09 -31.16 -1.96
CA ALA A 128 -15.50 -29.89 -1.55
C ALA A 128 -16.32 -29.24 -0.43
N VAL A 129 -15.73 -29.03 0.74
CA VAL A 129 -16.33 -28.10 1.71
C VAL A 129 -16.12 -26.70 1.21
N GLU A 130 -17.23 -26.06 0.91
CA GLU A 130 -17.30 -24.63 0.72
C GLU A 130 -17.39 -24.02 2.12
N GLY A 131 -16.27 -23.51 2.62
CA GLY A 131 -16.22 -22.90 3.94
C GLY A 131 -15.15 -21.80 3.99
N PRO A 132 -15.36 -20.78 4.83
CA PRO A 132 -14.33 -19.81 5.10
C PRO A 132 -13.16 -20.48 5.82
N VAL A 133 -11.96 -19.98 5.57
CA VAL A 133 -10.76 -20.34 6.30
C VAL A 133 -10.18 -19.08 6.89
N THR A 134 -9.80 -19.17 8.15
CA THR A 134 -9.13 -18.08 8.84
C THR A 134 -7.63 -18.29 8.76
N GLY A 135 -6.95 -17.36 8.12
CA GLY A 135 -5.50 -17.30 8.13
C GLY A 135 -5.00 -16.23 9.07
N SER A 136 -3.82 -16.43 9.62
CA SER A 136 -3.10 -15.41 10.38
C SER A 136 -1.65 -15.36 9.95
N LEU A 137 -1.15 -14.13 9.84
CA LEU A 137 0.23 -13.85 9.48
C LEU A 137 0.90 -13.38 10.76
N VAL A 138 1.85 -14.19 11.20
CA VAL A 138 2.68 -13.86 12.35
C VAL A 138 4.01 -13.36 11.80
N ASP A 139 4.22 -12.04 11.86
CA ASP A 139 5.57 -11.48 11.73
C ASP A 139 6.37 -11.88 12.97
N ARG A 140 7.14 -12.96 12.84
CA ARG A 140 7.98 -13.48 13.92
C ARG A 140 9.04 -12.49 14.40
N GLN A 141 9.44 -11.49 13.60
CA GLN A 141 10.40 -10.49 14.07
C GLN A 141 9.79 -9.58 15.15
N ALA A 142 8.48 -9.38 15.11
CA ALA A 142 7.75 -8.63 16.14
C ALA A 142 7.12 -9.55 17.21
N GLY A 143 6.94 -10.84 16.92
CA GLY A 143 6.17 -11.75 17.77
C GLY A 143 4.70 -11.35 17.88
N GLU A 144 4.25 -10.49 16.97
CA GLU A 144 2.94 -9.84 16.97
C GLU A 144 2.13 -10.43 15.80
N LEU A 145 0.86 -10.73 16.06
CA LEU A 145 -0.09 -11.05 15.01
C LEU A 145 -0.30 -9.77 14.20
N THR A 146 0.31 -9.71 13.02
CA THR A 146 0.32 -8.50 12.20
C THR A 146 -0.96 -8.32 11.39
N ALA A 147 -1.63 -9.42 11.03
CA ALA A 147 -2.93 -9.41 10.37
C ALA A 147 -3.60 -10.78 10.46
N GLY A 148 -4.88 -10.80 10.83
CA GLY A 148 -5.77 -11.94 10.60
C GLY A 148 -6.58 -11.68 9.34
N TRP A 149 -6.86 -12.73 8.56
CA TRP A 149 -7.79 -12.65 7.44
C TRP A 149 -8.72 -13.86 7.45
N THR A 150 -9.87 -13.69 6.82
CA THR A 150 -10.77 -14.77 6.46
C THR A 150 -10.89 -14.77 4.95
N GLY A 151 -10.81 -15.93 4.32
CA GLY A 151 -10.95 -16.08 2.87
C GLY A 151 -11.65 -17.37 2.50
N GLY A 152 -12.08 -17.49 1.23
CA GLY A 152 -12.53 -18.76 0.69
C GLY A 152 -11.38 -19.77 0.61
N ALA A 153 -11.72 -21.06 0.52
CA ALA A 153 -10.73 -22.14 0.35
C ALA A 153 -11.17 -23.20 -0.67
N ARG A 154 -12.01 -22.81 -1.64
CA ARG A 154 -12.58 -23.72 -2.66
C ARG A 154 -11.53 -24.27 -3.61
N GLY A 155 -10.33 -23.70 -3.61
CA GLY A 155 -9.12 -24.09 -4.32
C GLY A 155 -8.04 -23.02 -4.12
N PHE A 156 -6.98 -23.08 -4.91
CA PHE A 156 -5.86 -22.13 -4.86
C PHE A 156 -6.14 -20.80 -5.61
N GLU A 157 -7.41 -20.44 -5.77
CA GLU A 157 -7.83 -19.18 -6.41
C GLU A 157 -7.74 -17.95 -5.50
N THR A 158 -7.59 -18.13 -4.19
CA THR A 158 -7.37 -17.02 -3.26
C THR A 158 -5.89 -16.97 -2.89
N TRP A 159 -5.27 -15.79 -2.90
CA TRP A 159 -3.88 -15.62 -2.50
C TRP A 159 -3.67 -14.38 -1.64
N ARG A 160 -2.46 -14.28 -1.08
CA ARG A 160 -1.96 -13.10 -0.40
C ARG A 160 -0.56 -12.77 -0.90
N LEU A 161 -0.33 -11.49 -1.15
CA LEU A 161 1.01 -10.96 -1.39
C LEU A 161 1.85 -10.98 -0.11
N VAL A 162 3.00 -11.65 -0.17
CA VAL A 162 4.07 -11.59 0.81
C VAL A 162 5.08 -10.55 0.32
N PRO A 163 5.19 -9.38 0.98
CA PRO A 163 6.14 -8.37 0.54
C PRO A 163 7.58 -8.86 0.70
N PRO A 164 8.54 -8.34 -0.08
CA PRO A 164 9.95 -8.66 0.11
C PRO A 164 10.43 -8.22 1.49
N GLY A 165 11.34 -8.98 2.09
CA GLY A 165 11.92 -8.65 3.39
C GLY A 165 12.37 -9.85 4.22
N GLY A 166 12.11 -9.75 5.53
CA GLY A 166 12.50 -10.75 6.52
C GLY A 166 11.73 -12.07 6.41
N PRO A 167 12.11 -13.08 7.20
CA PRO A 167 11.37 -14.35 7.23
C PRO A 167 9.93 -14.12 7.68
N ALA A 168 8.98 -14.82 7.06
CA ALA A 168 7.56 -14.75 7.39
C ALA A 168 7.05 -16.11 7.91
N SER A 169 5.99 -16.09 8.72
CA SER A 169 5.33 -17.31 9.20
C SER A 169 3.82 -17.17 9.05
N TYR A 170 3.22 -18.09 8.32
CA TYR A 170 1.80 -18.16 8.07
C TYR A 170 1.21 -19.31 8.88
N ARG A 171 0.05 -19.07 9.47
CA ARG A 171 -0.74 -20.10 10.14
C ARG A 171 -2.14 -20.10 9.56
N LEU A 172 -2.52 -21.23 8.98
CA LEU A 172 -3.86 -21.48 8.47
C LEU A 172 -4.67 -22.28 9.50
N VAL A 173 -5.88 -21.83 9.78
CA VAL A 173 -6.85 -22.50 10.67
C VAL A 173 -8.20 -22.55 9.97
N PRO A 174 -8.79 -23.72 9.74
CA PRO A 174 -10.12 -23.77 9.15
C PRO A 174 -11.16 -23.17 10.11
N ALA A 175 -12.15 -22.46 9.57
CA ALA A 175 -13.17 -21.81 10.39
C ALA A 175 -14.15 -22.81 11.04
N ALA A 176 -14.23 -24.03 10.50
CA ALA A 176 -15.02 -25.13 11.03
C ALA A 176 -14.15 -26.38 11.16
N GLU A 177 -14.43 -27.19 12.19
CA GLU A 177 -13.80 -28.49 12.34
C GLU A 177 -14.12 -29.38 11.14
N THR A 178 -13.08 -29.94 10.52
CA THR A 178 -13.18 -30.91 9.42
C THR A 178 -12.07 -31.94 9.57
N ASP A 179 -12.38 -33.20 9.25
CA ASP A 179 -11.46 -34.34 9.20
C ASP A 179 -10.70 -34.44 7.87
N GLY A 180 -10.81 -33.40 7.04
CA GLY A 180 -10.15 -33.29 5.75
C GLY A 180 -8.66 -32.96 5.82
N GLU A 181 -8.15 -32.50 4.67
CA GLU A 181 -6.80 -31.99 4.50
C GLU A 181 -6.85 -30.52 4.11
N MET A 182 -5.78 -29.80 4.37
CA MET A 182 -5.57 -28.45 3.90
C MET A 182 -4.16 -28.31 3.36
N ALA A 183 -4.00 -27.37 2.44
CA ALA A 183 -2.72 -27.08 1.83
C ALA A 183 -2.49 -25.59 1.66
N ILE A 184 -1.21 -25.22 1.64
CA ILE A 184 -0.72 -23.89 1.31
C ILE A 184 0.29 -24.05 0.17
N ALA A 185 0.06 -23.38 -0.96
CA ALA A 185 0.97 -23.27 -2.08
C ALA A 185 1.71 -21.93 -2.01
N VAL A 186 2.99 -21.94 -2.41
CA VAL A 186 3.88 -20.79 -2.42
C VAL A 186 4.33 -20.52 -3.85
N TYR A 187 4.19 -19.27 -4.29
CA TYR A 187 4.59 -18.83 -5.62
C TYR A 187 5.66 -17.77 -5.51
N THR A 188 6.69 -17.87 -6.34
CA THR A 188 7.77 -16.89 -6.45
C THR A 188 7.58 -16.05 -7.69
N LEU A 189 8.00 -14.80 -7.64
CA LEU A 189 7.89 -13.89 -8.78
C LEU A 189 8.66 -14.44 -9.98
N GLY A 190 7.98 -14.57 -11.12
CA GLY A 190 8.58 -15.03 -12.37
C GLY A 190 9.39 -13.95 -13.07
N ASP A 191 9.97 -14.31 -14.22
CA ASP A 191 10.77 -13.39 -15.05
C ASP A 191 9.91 -12.47 -15.94
N GLU A 192 8.62 -12.79 -16.10
CA GLU A 192 7.71 -11.99 -16.91
C GLU A 192 7.51 -10.60 -16.29
N VAL A 193 7.65 -9.57 -17.12
CA VAL A 193 7.48 -8.18 -16.72
C VAL A 193 6.18 -7.68 -17.36
N PRO A 194 5.26 -7.09 -16.58
CA PRO A 194 4.03 -6.51 -17.13
C PRO A 194 4.33 -5.42 -18.17
N PRO A 195 3.40 -5.16 -19.11
CA PRO A 195 3.49 -4.04 -20.02
C PRO A 195 3.72 -2.71 -19.28
N GLY A 196 4.62 -1.87 -19.82
CA GLY A 196 5.03 -0.64 -19.17
C GLY A 196 6.47 -0.21 -19.50
N VAL A 197 7.00 0.71 -18.69
CA VAL A 197 8.40 1.16 -18.76
C VAL A 197 9.22 0.44 -17.69
N SER A 198 10.17 -0.39 -18.10
CA SER A 198 10.99 -1.21 -17.21
C SER A 198 12.49 -0.91 -17.33
N GLY A 199 13.23 -1.12 -16.23
CA GLY A 199 14.67 -0.89 -16.16
C GLY A 199 15.17 -0.91 -14.71
N GLN A 200 16.44 -1.23 -14.47
CA GLN A 200 17.02 -1.30 -13.11
C GLN A 200 16.25 -2.22 -12.13
N GLY A 201 15.60 -3.27 -12.64
CA GLY A 201 14.82 -4.21 -11.82
C GLY A 201 13.45 -3.69 -11.36
N ILE A 202 13.01 -2.53 -11.87
CA ILE A 202 11.69 -1.96 -11.61
C ILE A 202 10.85 -1.85 -12.88
N VAL A 203 9.55 -1.72 -12.70
CA VAL A 203 8.59 -1.43 -13.78
C VAL A 203 7.56 -0.40 -13.32
N PHE A 204 7.30 0.57 -14.18
CA PHE A 204 6.07 1.37 -14.16
C PHE A 204 5.10 0.72 -15.13
N ARG A 205 4.09 0.02 -14.61
CA ARG A 205 3.08 -0.67 -15.42
C ARG A 205 2.23 0.32 -16.19
N ASP A 206 1.70 -0.11 -17.34
CA ASP A 206 0.77 0.67 -18.15
C ASP A 206 -0.50 1.07 -17.36
N GLN A 207 -0.92 0.23 -16.41
CA GLN A 207 -2.04 0.50 -15.53
C GLN A 207 -1.73 0.12 -14.09
N VAL A 208 -2.18 0.94 -13.15
CA VAL A 208 -2.09 0.73 -11.70
C VAL A 208 -3.29 1.37 -11.03
N ASP A 209 -4.09 0.63 -10.25
CA ASP A 209 -5.32 1.15 -9.61
C ASP A 209 -6.31 1.77 -10.63
N GLY A 210 -6.35 1.26 -11.86
CA GLY A 210 -7.12 1.87 -12.94
C GLY A 210 -6.58 3.17 -13.52
N ALA A 211 -5.48 3.72 -12.98
CA ALA A 211 -4.79 4.86 -13.54
C ALA A 211 -3.89 4.44 -14.72
N GLU A 212 -3.88 5.24 -15.79
CA GLU A 212 -3.12 4.98 -17.02
C GLU A 212 -1.75 5.64 -16.97
N LEU A 213 -0.69 4.93 -17.37
CA LEU A 213 0.65 5.48 -17.46
C LEU A 213 0.75 6.48 -18.62
N LEU A 214 0.96 7.76 -18.30
CA LEU A 214 1.21 8.82 -19.28
C LEU A 214 2.66 8.82 -19.77
N GLY A 215 3.58 8.42 -18.89
CA GLY A 215 5.00 8.35 -19.20
C GLY A 215 5.83 8.01 -17.97
N ALA A 216 7.03 7.52 -18.21
CA ALA A 216 8.00 7.29 -17.16
C ALA A 216 9.44 7.39 -17.68
N ALA A 217 10.36 7.65 -16.76
CA ALA A 217 11.79 7.62 -17.03
C ALA A 217 12.56 6.95 -15.88
N ILE A 218 13.50 6.08 -16.25
CA ILE A 218 14.37 5.35 -15.32
C ILE A 218 15.82 5.74 -15.62
N GLY A 219 16.49 6.33 -14.63
CA GLY A 219 17.87 6.77 -14.76
C GLY A 219 18.86 5.61 -14.71
N ARG A 220 20.03 5.79 -15.32
CA ARG A 220 21.16 4.87 -15.13
C ARG A 220 21.79 5.06 -13.75
N PRO A 221 22.48 4.06 -13.18
CA PRO A 221 23.27 4.25 -11.97
C PRO A 221 24.27 5.41 -12.12
N GLY A 222 24.29 6.32 -11.15
CA GLY A 222 25.06 7.57 -11.18
C GLY A 222 24.36 8.74 -11.88
N GLN A 223 23.20 8.56 -12.51
CA GLN A 223 22.47 9.64 -13.16
C GLN A 223 21.74 10.51 -12.12
N ALA A 224 22.05 11.80 -12.10
CA ALA A 224 21.52 12.74 -11.10
C ALA A 224 20.05 13.13 -11.33
N SER A 225 19.55 13.01 -12.56
CA SER A 225 18.20 13.41 -12.92
C SER A 225 17.65 12.67 -14.13
N VAL A 226 16.33 12.54 -14.20
CA VAL A 226 15.56 12.06 -15.34
C VAL A 226 14.48 13.08 -15.68
N SER A 227 14.14 13.21 -16.96
CA SER A 227 12.98 13.99 -17.39
C SER A 227 12.27 13.34 -18.57
N PHE A 228 10.98 13.66 -18.72
CA PHE A 228 10.13 13.28 -19.84
C PHE A 228 8.94 14.23 -19.92
N GLU A 229 8.29 14.29 -21.08
CA GLU A 229 7.11 15.11 -21.30
C GLU A 229 5.83 14.28 -21.16
N VAL A 230 4.77 14.88 -20.62
CA VAL A 230 3.42 14.31 -20.57
C VAL A 230 2.38 15.36 -20.95
N GLU A 231 1.23 14.93 -21.45
CA GLU A 231 0.06 15.79 -21.56
C GLU A 231 -0.65 15.89 -20.21
N VAL A 232 -1.08 17.09 -19.83
CA VAL A 232 -1.85 17.33 -18.60
C VAL A 232 -3.20 16.61 -18.72
N PRO A 233 -3.50 15.61 -17.87
CA PRO A 233 -4.73 14.84 -17.98
C PRO A 233 -5.95 15.64 -17.53
N GLU A 234 -7.14 15.14 -17.85
CA GLU A 234 -8.35 15.52 -17.13
C GLU A 234 -8.30 14.89 -15.72
N GLY A 235 -8.55 15.69 -14.69
CA GLY A 235 -8.49 15.22 -13.29
C GLY A 235 -7.09 15.27 -12.69
N MET A 236 -6.75 14.23 -11.92
CA MET A 236 -5.54 14.18 -11.11
C MET A 236 -4.35 13.63 -11.92
N LEU A 237 -3.22 14.34 -11.85
CA LEU A 237 -1.93 13.82 -12.26
C LEU A 237 -1.30 13.13 -11.06
N ARG A 238 -1.14 11.81 -11.12
CA ARG A 238 -0.52 11.00 -10.08
C ARG A 238 0.94 10.72 -10.40
N LEU A 239 1.84 11.07 -9.49
CA LEU A 239 3.27 10.87 -9.64
C LEU A 239 3.74 9.81 -8.64
N THR A 240 4.53 8.86 -9.14
CA THR A 240 5.26 7.89 -8.31
C THR A 240 6.74 8.08 -8.55
N ASP A 241 7.51 8.10 -7.46
CA ASP A 241 8.95 8.26 -7.50
C ASP A 241 9.69 7.09 -6.87
N VAL A 242 10.85 6.78 -7.46
CA VAL A 242 11.79 5.83 -6.91
C VAL A 242 13.16 6.50 -6.83
N CYS A 243 13.77 6.43 -5.65
CA CYS A 243 15.16 6.79 -5.49
C CYS A 243 15.88 5.74 -4.64
N THR A 244 17.01 5.25 -5.14
CA THR A 244 17.88 4.35 -4.38
C THR A 244 19.27 4.98 -4.29
N ALA A 245 19.84 4.99 -3.08
CA ALA A 245 21.20 5.41 -2.80
C ALA A 245 21.68 4.78 -1.49
N ASP A 246 22.97 4.45 -1.43
CA ASP A 246 23.59 3.91 -0.21
C ASP A 246 23.58 4.94 0.94
N ALA A 247 23.64 6.24 0.60
CA ALA A 247 23.66 7.34 1.55
C ALA A 247 22.25 7.84 1.88
N GLN A 248 21.91 7.84 3.18
CA GLN A 248 20.57 8.10 3.70
C GLN A 248 20.10 9.54 3.60
N ASP A 249 21.01 10.45 3.26
CA ASP A 249 20.80 11.89 3.38
C ASP A 249 20.26 12.49 2.07
N HIS A 250 20.27 11.70 0.98
CA HIS A 250 19.79 12.13 -0.31
C HIS A 250 18.27 12.05 -0.41
N MET A 251 17.72 13.03 -1.12
CA MET A 251 16.28 13.21 -1.31
C MET A 251 16.00 13.38 -2.80
N ILE A 252 14.89 12.85 -3.25
CA ILE A 252 14.39 13.15 -4.59
C ILE A 252 13.60 14.47 -4.58
N ARG A 253 13.71 15.23 -5.67
CA ARG A 253 12.82 16.35 -5.96
C ARG A 253 12.20 16.16 -7.33
N VAL A 254 10.91 16.39 -7.42
CA VAL A 254 10.13 16.30 -8.65
C VAL A 254 9.65 17.70 -9.02
N ARG A 255 9.87 18.13 -10.27
CA ARG A 255 9.46 19.43 -10.82
C ARG A 255 8.56 19.23 -12.04
N VAL A 256 7.70 20.21 -12.29
CA VAL A 256 6.87 20.33 -13.50
C VAL A 256 7.30 21.61 -14.21
N ASP A 257 7.67 21.55 -15.49
CA ASP A 257 8.19 22.66 -16.30
C ASP A 257 9.36 23.43 -15.65
N GLY A 258 10.18 22.73 -14.86
CA GLY A 258 11.28 23.33 -14.10
C GLY A 258 10.85 24.22 -12.92
N GLU A 259 9.54 24.36 -12.68
CA GLU A 259 8.94 25.18 -11.63
C GLU A 259 8.97 24.48 -10.25
N ARG A 260 8.29 25.08 -9.26
CA ARG A 260 8.14 24.60 -7.86
C ARG A 260 8.14 23.07 -7.78
N GLY A 261 9.19 22.54 -7.16
CA GLY A 261 9.33 21.11 -6.99
C GLY A 261 8.74 20.61 -5.69
N TRP A 262 8.15 19.42 -5.73
CA TRP A 262 7.87 18.63 -4.54
C TRP A 262 9.13 17.90 -4.11
N SER A 263 9.38 17.84 -2.81
CA SER A 263 10.41 16.95 -2.27
C SER A 263 9.75 15.61 -1.97
N GLY A 264 10.18 14.58 -2.69
CA GLY A 264 9.63 13.23 -2.57
C GLY A 264 10.30 12.45 -1.44
N THR A 265 10.45 11.15 -1.67
CA THR A 265 10.99 10.20 -0.69
C THR A 265 12.51 10.36 -0.48
N SER A 266 13.01 9.88 0.66
CA SER A 266 14.45 9.71 0.85
C SER A 266 14.96 8.61 -0.06
N CYS A 267 16.15 8.75 -0.64
CA CYS A 267 16.78 7.71 -1.46
C CYS A 267 17.27 6.48 -0.65
N ALA A 268 16.97 6.47 0.64
CA ALA A 268 17.26 5.39 1.57
C ALA A 268 16.30 4.22 1.39
N GLY A 269 16.68 3.20 0.61
CA GLY A 269 15.86 2.00 0.49
C GLY A 269 16.22 1.12 -0.70
N SER A 270 15.54 -0.02 -0.78
CA SER A 270 15.43 -0.80 -2.00
C SER A 270 14.25 -0.28 -2.80
N ALA A 271 14.36 -0.25 -4.12
CA ALA A 271 13.24 0.05 -4.98
C ALA A 271 12.26 -1.15 -5.00
N PRO A 272 10.95 -0.93 -4.89
CA PRO A 272 9.98 -1.99 -5.16
C PRO A 272 10.04 -2.35 -6.66
N ARG A 273 9.88 -3.64 -6.98
CA ARG A 273 9.84 -4.11 -8.38
C ARG A 273 8.66 -3.49 -9.12
N ASP A 274 7.50 -3.38 -8.48
CA ASP A 274 6.39 -2.53 -8.95
C ASP A 274 6.60 -1.10 -8.46
N ALA A 275 7.18 -0.25 -9.31
CA ALA A 275 7.36 1.16 -9.01
C ALA A 275 6.04 1.94 -9.19
N GLY A 276 5.12 1.42 -10.00
CA GLY A 276 3.80 2.00 -10.23
C GLY A 276 2.88 1.88 -9.02
N GLY A 277 2.77 0.68 -8.44
CA GLY A 277 1.94 0.36 -7.27
C GLY A 277 2.47 0.85 -5.92
N GLY A 278 3.56 1.63 -5.93
CA GLY A 278 4.16 2.21 -4.72
C GLY A 278 3.35 3.37 -4.13
N GLY A 279 3.94 4.04 -3.13
CA GLY A 279 3.38 5.29 -2.64
C GLY A 279 3.43 6.37 -3.73
N TRP A 280 2.34 7.09 -3.90
CA TRP A 280 2.19 8.14 -4.90
C TRP A 280 1.80 9.47 -4.25
N PHE A 281 1.94 10.55 -5.01
CA PHE A 281 1.34 11.84 -4.70
C PHE A 281 0.65 12.37 -5.94
N GLY A 282 -0.56 12.90 -5.76
CA GLY A 282 -1.39 13.37 -6.86
C GLY A 282 -1.85 14.80 -6.65
N PHE A 283 -2.12 15.50 -7.75
CA PHE A 283 -2.69 16.84 -7.74
C PHE A 283 -3.41 17.15 -9.05
N GLU A 284 -4.44 18.00 -8.97
CA GLU A 284 -5.06 18.58 -10.15
C GLU A 284 -4.14 19.65 -10.74
N LEU A 285 -3.38 19.28 -11.78
CA LEU A 285 -2.46 20.21 -12.42
C LEU A 285 -3.23 21.27 -13.22
N ALA A 286 -4.29 20.87 -13.92
CA ALA A 286 -5.15 21.80 -14.67
C ALA A 286 -5.70 22.91 -13.76
N GLY A 287 -5.60 24.16 -14.22
CA GLY A 287 -6.00 25.32 -13.44
C GLY A 287 -4.95 25.81 -12.44
N THR A 288 -3.91 25.03 -12.11
CA THR A 288 -2.80 25.51 -11.28
C THR A 288 -2.02 26.61 -11.99
N LYS A 289 -1.56 27.62 -11.24
CA LYS A 289 -0.87 28.79 -11.78
C LYS A 289 0.60 28.47 -12.06
N LYS A 290 1.06 28.81 -13.27
CA LYS A 290 2.46 28.77 -13.73
C LYS A 290 3.27 29.93 -13.16
N GLU A 291 4.60 29.83 -13.14
CA GLU A 291 5.49 30.92 -12.71
C GLU A 291 5.36 32.17 -13.59
N ASP A 292 5.11 31.99 -14.89
CA ASP A 292 4.87 33.07 -15.86
C ASP A 292 3.53 33.81 -15.65
N GLY A 293 2.69 33.32 -14.73
CA GLY A 293 1.38 33.88 -14.41
C GLY A 293 0.21 33.24 -15.15
N GLY A 294 0.48 32.36 -16.12
CA GLY A 294 -0.51 31.53 -16.80
C GLY A 294 -1.10 30.45 -15.90
N ARG A 295 -1.95 29.59 -16.47
CA ARG A 295 -2.48 28.39 -15.81
C ARG A 295 -2.32 27.20 -16.72
N PHE A 296 -2.02 26.04 -16.17
CA PHE A 296 -2.06 24.78 -16.91
C PHE A 296 -3.48 24.50 -17.40
N ARG A 297 -3.60 23.90 -18.58
CA ARG A 297 -4.87 23.42 -19.15
C ARG A 297 -4.76 21.94 -19.46
N VAL A 298 -5.89 21.24 -19.45
CA VAL A 298 -5.96 19.86 -19.97
C VAL A 298 -5.43 19.85 -21.41
N GLY A 299 -4.52 18.92 -21.70
CA GLY A 299 -3.83 18.79 -22.99
C GLY A 299 -2.62 19.71 -23.19
N ASP A 300 -2.27 20.58 -22.22
CA ASP A 300 -0.95 21.22 -22.24
C ASP A 300 0.13 20.12 -22.14
N THR A 301 1.25 20.25 -22.86
CA THR A 301 2.43 19.39 -22.64
C THR A 301 3.31 20.01 -21.55
N VAL A 302 3.73 19.20 -20.57
CA VAL A 302 4.61 19.62 -19.47
C VAL A 302 5.81 18.69 -19.35
N GLU A 303 6.99 19.23 -19.02
CA GLU A 303 8.18 18.45 -18.68
C GLU A 303 8.17 18.08 -17.19
N LEU A 304 8.18 16.79 -16.90
CA LEU A 304 8.38 16.27 -15.55
C LEU A 304 9.85 15.95 -15.34
N THR A 305 10.45 16.45 -14.27
CA THR A 305 11.85 16.19 -13.92
C THR A 305 11.97 15.67 -12.50
N ALA A 306 12.59 14.51 -12.32
CA ALA A 306 13.03 14.01 -11.02
C ALA A 306 14.55 14.12 -10.88
N SER A 307 15.03 14.61 -9.73
CA SER A 307 16.46 14.78 -9.48
C SER A 307 16.87 14.47 -8.04
N ILE A 308 18.09 13.95 -7.85
CA ILE A 308 18.66 13.62 -6.54
C ILE A 308 19.34 14.86 -5.94
N HIS A 309 19.03 15.18 -4.70
CA HIS A 309 19.59 16.31 -3.94
C HIS A 309 20.24 15.86 -2.63
N PRO A 310 21.27 16.56 -2.12
CA PRO A 310 21.96 16.19 -0.89
C PRO A 310 21.15 16.45 0.39
N ASP A 311 20.11 17.29 0.32
CA ASP A 311 19.22 17.59 1.43
C ASP A 311 17.86 18.14 0.95
N GLN A 312 16.93 18.33 1.90
CA GLN A 312 15.63 18.98 1.67
C GLN A 312 15.70 20.51 1.63
N ARG A 313 16.81 21.14 2.03
CA ARG A 313 16.85 22.58 2.35
C ARG A 313 17.41 23.40 1.21
N GLY A 314 16.53 24.18 0.57
CA GLY A 314 16.91 25.25 -0.33
C GLY A 314 17.36 24.78 -1.72
N PRO A 315 17.78 25.71 -2.59
CA PRO A 315 18.16 25.43 -3.96
C PRO A 315 19.53 24.76 -4.03
N SER A 316 19.61 23.47 -3.71
CA SER A 316 20.76 22.64 -4.01
C SER A 316 20.70 22.21 -5.48
N ARG A 317 21.87 22.08 -6.12
CA ARG A 317 21.96 21.48 -7.46
C ARG A 317 21.76 19.97 -7.36
N PRO A 318 21.20 19.32 -8.39
CA PRO A 318 21.20 17.86 -8.47
C PRO A 318 22.62 17.30 -8.30
N VAL A 319 22.75 16.17 -7.61
CA VAL A 319 24.03 15.50 -7.36
C VAL A 319 24.03 14.11 -7.98
N SER A 320 25.15 13.74 -8.61
CA SER A 320 25.40 12.38 -9.07
C SER A 320 25.98 11.58 -7.91
N VAL A 321 25.34 10.47 -7.57
CA VAL A 321 25.78 9.55 -6.52
C VAL A 321 26.10 8.21 -7.18
N PRO A 322 27.35 7.69 -7.10
CA PRO A 322 27.70 6.41 -7.68
C PRO A 322 26.77 5.29 -7.20
N GLY A 323 26.27 4.46 -8.11
CA GLY A 323 25.34 3.36 -7.80
C GLY A 323 23.89 3.78 -7.56
N ALA A 324 23.63 5.04 -7.24
CA ALA A 324 22.27 5.54 -7.07
C ALA A 324 21.55 5.69 -8.42
N PHE A 325 20.25 5.45 -8.43
CA PHE A 325 19.42 5.84 -9.57
C PHE A 325 18.12 6.49 -9.10
N VAL A 326 17.55 7.29 -10.00
CA VAL A 326 16.27 7.96 -9.83
C VAL A 326 15.33 7.53 -10.94
N ALA A 327 14.07 7.32 -10.61
CA ALA A 327 13.02 7.05 -11.57
C ALA A 327 11.74 7.81 -11.20
N LEU A 328 10.94 8.12 -12.21
CA LEU A 328 9.69 8.86 -12.07
C LEU A 328 8.68 8.27 -13.06
N GLY A 329 7.48 7.98 -12.59
CA GLY A 329 6.33 7.62 -13.40
C GLY A 329 5.20 8.61 -13.16
N ALA A 330 4.43 8.88 -14.23
CA ALA A 330 3.28 9.76 -14.20
C ALA A 330 2.05 9.04 -14.75
N TYR A 331 0.97 9.09 -13.99
CA TYR A 331 -0.28 8.43 -14.26
C TYR A 331 -1.42 9.45 -14.36
N ALA A 332 -2.34 9.22 -15.29
CA ALA A 332 -3.64 9.86 -15.29
C ALA A 332 -4.57 8.99 -14.44
N ASP A 333 -5.04 9.53 -13.32
CA ASP A 333 -6.03 8.81 -12.53
C ASP A 333 -7.33 8.71 -13.32
N GLY A 334 -7.98 7.54 -13.24
CA GLY A 334 -9.31 7.37 -13.79
C GLY A 334 -10.29 8.33 -13.12
N ALA A 335 -11.37 8.68 -13.82
CA ALA A 335 -12.41 9.55 -13.25
C ALA A 335 -12.98 8.92 -11.96
N PRO A 336 -12.77 9.52 -10.77
CA PRO A 336 -13.19 8.91 -9.52
C PRO A 336 -14.71 8.80 -9.45
N ALA A 337 -15.21 7.91 -8.60
CA ALA A 337 -16.60 7.95 -8.18
C ALA A 337 -16.80 9.13 -7.24
N ARG A 338 -17.87 9.91 -7.49
CA ARG A 338 -18.20 11.09 -6.71
C ARG A 338 -19.53 10.89 -6.02
N VAL A 339 -19.61 11.17 -4.72
CA VAL A 339 -20.90 11.22 -4.04
C VAL A 339 -21.48 12.62 -4.16
N ALA A 340 -22.58 12.73 -4.90
CA ALA A 340 -23.24 14.00 -5.21
C ALA A 340 -23.51 14.81 -3.92
N GLY A 341 -23.10 16.08 -3.93
CA GLY A 341 -23.32 17.01 -2.81
C GLY A 341 -22.30 16.96 -1.67
N THR A 342 -21.41 15.95 -1.63
CA THR A 342 -20.43 15.80 -0.53
C THR A 342 -19.02 16.26 -0.88
N GLY A 343 -18.68 16.27 -2.18
CA GLY A 343 -17.30 16.50 -2.65
C GLY A 343 -16.35 15.34 -2.38
N ILE A 344 -16.84 14.21 -1.85
CA ILE A 344 -16.05 13.00 -1.66
C ILE A 344 -15.81 12.33 -3.01
N GLU A 345 -14.55 12.00 -3.24
CA GLU A 345 -14.05 11.26 -4.39
C GLU A 345 -13.44 9.95 -3.89
N VAL A 346 -13.78 8.85 -4.54
CA VAL A 346 -13.24 7.51 -4.25
C VAL A 346 -12.82 6.87 -5.57
N ASP A 347 -11.69 6.18 -5.56
CA ASP A 347 -11.18 5.49 -6.74
C ASP A 347 -12.15 4.39 -7.18
N ARG A 348 -12.36 4.25 -8.49
CA ARG A 348 -13.24 3.18 -9.02
C ARG A 348 -12.56 1.82 -9.02
N LEU A 349 -11.23 1.82 -9.08
CA LEU A 349 -10.39 0.64 -9.06
C LEU A 349 -9.30 0.88 -8.03
N ILE A 350 -9.04 -0.10 -7.18
CA ILE A 350 -7.93 -0.05 -6.22
C ILE A 350 -7.18 -1.38 -6.25
N GLU A 351 -5.86 -1.33 -6.03
CA GLU A 351 -5.06 -2.53 -5.81
C GLU A 351 -4.76 -2.71 -4.33
N ARG A 352 -5.19 -3.85 -3.80
CA ARG A 352 -5.01 -4.23 -2.40
C ARG A 352 -4.72 -5.71 -2.31
N GLU A 353 -3.71 -6.04 -1.51
CA GLU A 353 -3.32 -7.42 -1.19
C GLU A 353 -2.92 -8.29 -2.40
N GLY A 354 -2.58 -7.65 -3.53
CA GLY A 354 -2.25 -8.32 -4.78
C GLY A 354 -3.45 -8.60 -5.69
N HIS A 355 -4.58 -7.96 -5.44
CA HIS A 355 -5.80 -8.02 -6.24
C HIS A 355 -6.22 -6.63 -6.72
N THR A 356 -6.97 -6.58 -7.81
CA THR A 356 -7.66 -5.36 -8.26
C THR A 356 -9.12 -5.43 -7.85
N TRP A 357 -9.60 -4.39 -7.20
CA TRP A 357 -10.96 -4.30 -6.67
C TRP A 357 -11.71 -3.19 -7.37
N ALA A 358 -12.91 -3.47 -7.87
CA ALA A 358 -13.79 -2.51 -8.51
C ALA A 358 -14.90 -2.03 -7.58
N LEU A 359 -15.09 -0.71 -7.53
CA LEU A 359 -16.09 -0.09 -6.68
C LEU A 359 -17.50 -0.53 -7.09
N ALA A 360 -18.19 -1.19 -6.16
CA ALA A 360 -19.53 -1.74 -6.33
C ALA A 360 -20.59 -0.86 -5.66
N ASP A 361 -20.32 -0.38 -4.45
CA ASP A 361 -21.20 0.54 -3.73
C ASP A 361 -20.41 1.63 -2.99
N LEU A 362 -21.05 2.79 -2.80
CA LEU A 362 -20.44 3.92 -2.12
C LEU A 362 -21.50 4.67 -1.32
N VAL A 363 -21.36 4.62 0.00
CA VAL A 363 -22.20 5.33 0.94
C VAL A 363 -21.38 6.43 1.58
N ALA A 364 -21.92 7.65 1.61
CA ALA A 364 -21.30 8.76 2.30
C ALA A 364 -22.29 9.47 3.23
N SER A 365 -21.76 10.10 4.27
CA SER A 365 -22.53 11.00 5.11
C SER A 365 -22.69 12.37 4.44
N GLU A 366 -23.69 13.13 4.90
CA GLU A 366 -23.75 14.57 4.63
C GLU A 366 -22.49 15.27 5.16
N PRO A 367 -22.07 16.39 4.54
CA PRO A 367 -21.02 17.25 5.08
C PRO A 367 -21.35 17.70 6.51
N GLY A 368 -20.37 17.52 7.39
CA GLY A 368 -20.43 17.91 8.79
C GLY A 368 -21.05 16.88 9.73
N ALA A 369 -21.44 15.71 9.24
CA ALA A 369 -21.94 14.64 10.09
C ALA A 369 -20.92 14.22 11.16
N ASP A 370 -21.39 14.01 12.40
CA ASP A 370 -20.57 13.48 13.49
C ASP A 370 -20.38 11.96 13.41
N VAL A 371 -21.30 11.27 12.75
CA VAL A 371 -21.36 9.81 12.69
C VAL A 371 -21.84 9.37 11.31
N LEU A 372 -21.19 8.36 10.74
CA LEU A 372 -21.72 7.53 9.68
C LEU A 372 -21.87 6.10 10.23
N GLU A 373 -23.07 5.55 10.16
CA GLU A 373 -23.34 4.14 10.43
C GLU A 373 -23.86 3.52 9.14
N HIS A 374 -23.14 2.51 8.65
CA HIS A 374 -23.50 1.77 7.45
C HIS A 374 -23.46 0.28 7.73
N ARG A 375 -24.47 -0.44 7.25
CA ARG A 375 -24.52 -1.90 7.34
C ARG A 375 -24.20 -2.48 5.98
N VAL A 376 -23.00 -3.06 5.87
CA VAL A 376 -22.63 -3.89 4.73
C VAL A 376 -23.44 -5.19 4.84
N GLY A 377 -24.28 -5.43 3.84
CA GLY A 377 -25.17 -6.60 3.80
C GLY A 377 -24.40 -7.92 3.69
N PRO A 378 -25.09 -9.08 3.78
CA PRO A 378 -24.47 -10.36 3.44
C PRO A 378 -23.90 -10.31 2.01
N VAL A 379 -22.59 -10.38 1.89
CA VAL A 379 -21.91 -10.30 0.59
C VAL A 379 -22.00 -11.64 -0.15
N ARG A 380 -22.09 -11.62 -1.48
CA ARG A 380 -22.17 -12.86 -2.27
C ARG A 380 -20.80 -13.43 -2.63
N GLU A 381 -19.86 -12.52 -2.80
CA GLU A 381 -18.48 -12.77 -3.18
C GLU A 381 -17.57 -12.12 -2.13
N THR A 382 -16.27 -12.34 -2.24
CA THR A 382 -15.33 -11.63 -1.38
C THR A 382 -15.44 -10.14 -1.69
N THR A 383 -15.63 -9.31 -0.67
CA THR A 383 -15.80 -7.87 -0.81
C THR A 383 -14.75 -7.15 0.03
N PHE A 384 -14.03 -6.23 -0.59
CA PHE A 384 -13.14 -5.32 0.12
C PHE A 384 -13.92 -4.06 0.51
N VAL A 385 -13.86 -3.68 1.79
CA VAL A 385 -14.53 -2.49 2.30
C VAL A 385 -13.47 -1.50 2.75
N GLU A 386 -13.49 -0.32 2.16
CA GLU A 386 -12.68 0.82 2.59
C GLU A 386 -13.56 1.80 3.34
N VAL A 387 -13.08 2.32 4.46
CA VAL A 387 -13.74 3.44 5.13
C VAL A 387 -12.81 4.62 5.32
N GLY A 388 -13.35 5.81 5.07
CA GLY A 388 -12.55 7.04 5.12
C GLY A 388 -13.39 8.27 5.40
N ALA A 389 -12.74 9.41 5.31
CA ALA A 389 -13.38 10.71 5.37
C ALA A 389 -12.81 11.58 4.25
N GLY A 390 -13.67 12.32 3.55
CA GLY A 390 -13.21 13.38 2.66
C GLY A 390 -12.61 14.51 3.49
N ASN A 391 -11.46 15.07 3.09
CA ASN A 391 -10.82 16.18 3.80
C ASN A 391 -10.68 17.40 2.87
N ASP A 392 -11.08 18.57 3.37
CA ASP A 392 -10.90 19.86 2.70
C ASP A 392 -9.57 20.55 3.05
N GLY A 393 -8.63 19.82 3.67
CA GLY A 393 -7.35 20.36 4.12
C GLY A 393 -7.42 20.93 5.54
N ARG A 394 -8.27 20.38 6.42
CA ARG A 394 -8.31 20.73 7.85
C ARG A 394 -7.86 19.54 8.70
N ASP A 395 -7.47 19.84 9.95
CA ASP A 395 -7.08 18.82 10.93
C ASP A 395 -8.32 18.14 11.52
N VAL A 396 -8.41 16.83 11.31
CA VAL A 396 -9.59 16.03 11.62
C VAL A 396 -9.15 14.69 12.18
N ARG A 397 -9.86 14.22 13.19
CA ARG A 397 -9.66 12.89 13.78
C ARG A 397 -10.99 12.17 13.88
N TRP A 398 -11.00 10.89 13.57
CA TRP A 398 -12.15 10.02 13.71
C TRP A 398 -11.76 8.66 14.27
N SER A 399 -12.75 7.92 14.74
CA SER A 399 -12.62 6.51 15.10
C SER A 399 -13.51 5.67 14.23
N THR A 400 -13.06 4.46 13.92
CA THR A 400 -13.83 3.45 13.19
C THR A 400 -14.08 2.27 14.12
N SER A 401 -15.29 1.72 14.10
CA SER A 401 -15.64 0.46 14.75
C SER A 401 -16.46 -0.44 13.84
N VAL A 402 -16.32 -1.75 14.01
CA VAL A 402 -17.00 -2.79 13.25
C VAL A 402 -17.73 -3.70 14.22
N ASP A 403 -19.04 -3.86 14.05
CA ASP A 403 -19.91 -4.62 14.96
C ASP A 403 -19.78 -4.19 16.43
N GLY A 404 -19.49 -2.91 16.67
CA GLY A 404 -19.29 -2.30 17.99
C GLY A 404 -17.86 -2.42 18.54
N GLU A 405 -16.98 -3.20 17.90
CA GLU A 405 -15.58 -3.34 18.28
C GLU A 405 -14.71 -2.27 17.61
N PRO A 406 -13.82 -1.57 18.34
CA PRO A 406 -12.94 -0.57 17.75
C PRO A 406 -11.98 -1.20 16.72
N LEU A 407 -12.01 -0.69 15.49
CA LEU A 407 -11.04 -1.04 14.44
C LEU A 407 -9.79 -0.16 14.55
N GLY A 408 -10.01 1.16 14.66
CA GLY A 408 -8.90 2.11 14.57
C GLY A 408 -9.28 3.55 14.90
N LYS A 409 -8.26 4.40 14.94
CA LYS A 409 -8.39 5.85 15.00
C LYS A 409 -7.51 6.45 13.91
N SER A 410 -8.10 7.33 13.13
CA SER A 410 -7.48 7.90 11.95
C SER A 410 -7.51 9.42 12.04
N ALA A 411 -6.60 10.06 11.31
CA ALA A 411 -6.50 11.51 11.28
C ALA A 411 -6.10 11.99 9.89
N ALA A 412 -6.70 13.10 9.46
CA ALA A 412 -6.33 13.81 8.24
C ALA A 412 -5.88 15.21 8.64
N GLY A 413 -4.82 15.71 8.00
CA GLY A 413 -4.28 17.05 8.27
C GLY A 413 -4.30 17.95 7.04
N PRO A 414 -3.89 19.22 7.18
CA PRO A 414 -3.99 20.24 6.13
C PRO A 414 -3.16 19.96 4.87
N SER A 415 -2.20 19.05 4.96
CA SER A 415 -1.42 18.62 3.81
C SER A 415 -2.15 17.64 2.89
N GLY A 416 -3.43 17.34 3.14
CA GLY A 416 -4.28 16.56 2.24
C GLY A 416 -3.75 15.16 1.97
N SER A 417 -2.86 14.65 2.83
CA SER A 417 -2.33 13.30 2.66
C SER A 417 -3.45 12.32 2.98
N TYR A 418 -4.18 11.92 1.95
CA TYR A 418 -4.90 10.67 1.85
C TYR A 418 -3.85 9.55 1.93
N GLY A 419 -3.32 9.30 3.13
CA GLY A 419 -2.99 7.92 3.41
C GLY A 419 -4.34 7.21 3.47
N PRO A 420 -4.59 6.10 2.77
CA PRO A 420 -5.71 5.24 3.13
C PRO A 420 -5.63 5.08 4.65
N GLY A 421 -6.61 5.63 5.37
CA GLY A 421 -6.72 5.30 6.77
C GLY A 421 -6.88 3.79 6.77
N ASP A 422 -5.97 3.06 7.40
CA ASP A 422 -5.84 1.59 7.29
C ASP A 422 -7.08 0.82 7.82
N ASP A 423 -8.20 1.51 8.03
CA ASP A 423 -9.51 0.97 8.36
C ASP A 423 -10.12 0.32 7.11
N THR A 424 -9.63 -0.86 6.80
CA THR A 424 -10.12 -1.68 5.70
C THR A 424 -10.62 -3.02 6.25
N LEU A 425 -11.57 -3.64 5.55
CA LEU A 425 -12.13 -4.93 5.91
C LEU A 425 -12.20 -5.80 4.67
N LEU A 426 -11.96 -7.09 4.84
CA LEU A 426 -12.23 -8.09 3.82
C LEU A 426 -13.38 -8.96 4.31
N LEU A 427 -14.50 -8.92 3.61
CA LEU A 427 -15.68 -9.71 3.90
C LEU A 427 -15.71 -10.94 3.00
N THR A 428 -15.99 -12.09 3.59
CA THR A 428 -16.19 -13.36 2.86
C THR A 428 -17.66 -13.61 2.55
N PRO A 429 -17.98 -14.44 1.55
CA PRO A 429 -19.36 -14.75 1.18
C PRO A 429 -20.25 -15.12 2.38
N GLY A 430 -21.37 -14.42 2.51
CA GLY A 430 -22.35 -14.59 3.59
C GLY A 430 -22.09 -13.73 4.83
N GLU A 431 -20.91 -13.12 4.97
CA GLU A 431 -20.64 -12.19 6.06
C GLU A 431 -21.36 -10.86 5.86
N SER A 432 -21.79 -10.26 6.97
CA SER A 432 -22.32 -8.91 7.03
C SER A 432 -21.69 -8.19 8.21
N ARG A 433 -21.38 -6.90 8.07
CA ARG A 433 -20.77 -6.08 9.12
C ARG A 433 -21.46 -4.74 9.24
N THR A 434 -21.59 -4.22 10.45
CA THR A 434 -21.98 -2.82 10.69
C THR A 434 -20.73 -2.01 10.94
N VAL A 435 -20.45 -1.04 10.07
CA VAL A 435 -19.34 -0.11 10.21
C VAL A 435 -19.85 1.22 10.74
N VAL A 436 -19.18 1.73 11.78
CA VAL A 436 -19.49 3.03 12.38
C VAL A 436 -18.24 3.88 12.40
N GLN A 437 -18.28 5.03 11.73
CA GLN A 437 -17.28 6.08 11.83
C GLN A 437 -17.82 7.19 12.70
N ARG A 438 -17.00 7.70 13.61
CA ARG A 438 -17.36 8.79 14.53
C ARG A 438 -16.26 9.83 14.57
N ARG A 439 -16.64 11.09 14.36
CA ARG A 439 -15.75 12.24 14.54
C ARG A 439 -15.32 12.35 16.00
N LEU A 440 -14.02 12.51 16.21
CA LEU A 440 -13.42 12.75 17.53
C LEU A 440 -13.12 14.23 17.72
N THR A 441 -12.48 14.87 16.73
CA THR A 441 -12.12 16.28 16.72
C THR A 441 -12.07 16.80 15.28
N GLY A 442 -12.39 18.07 15.08
CA GLY A 442 -12.32 18.74 13.77
C GLY A 442 -13.43 19.79 13.65
N PRO A 443 -13.35 20.70 12.67
CA PRO A 443 -14.40 21.68 12.42
C PRO A 443 -15.67 21.03 11.86
N ASP A 444 -16.81 21.67 12.13
CA ASP A 444 -18.14 21.09 11.86
C ASP A 444 -18.52 21.05 10.38
N GLU A 445 -17.94 21.89 9.54
CA GLU A 445 -18.64 22.31 8.30
C GLU A 445 -18.20 21.59 7.01
N THR A 446 -17.19 20.71 7.04
CA THR A 446 -16.51 20.31 5.78
C THR A 446 -16.23 18.82 5.57
N LEU A 447 -16.60 17.96 6.51
CA LEU A 447 -16.25 16.53 6.44
C LEU A 447 -17.46 15.66 6.17
N GLY A 448 -17.41 14.86 5.12
CA GLY A 448 -18.24 13.66 5.03
C GLY A 448 -17.38 12.42 5.32
N PHE A 449 -17.98 11.45 6.00
CA PHE A 449 -17.48 10.09 6.11
C PHE A 449 -17.93 9.27 4.89
N TYR A 450 -17.21 8.21 4.55
CA TYR A 450 -17.67 7.27 3.53
C TYR A 450 -17.32 5.82 3.88
N VAL A 451 -18.15 4.92 3.36
CA VAL A 451 -17.90 3.48 3.24
C VAL A 451 -18.00 3.11 1.76
N ALA A 452 -16.91 2.59 1.21
CA ALA A 452 -16.81 2.11 -0.16
C ALA A 452 -16.70 0.59 -0.15
N GLU A 453 -17.58 -0.07 -0.89
CA GLU A 453 -17.59 -1.52 -1.06
C GLU A 453 -17.06 -1.85 -2.45
N TYR A 454 -16.07 -2.74 -2.52
CA TYR A 454 -15.45 -3.15 -3.76
C TYR A 454 -15.56 -4.66 -3.97
N GLU A 455 -15.82 -5.06 -5.20
CA GLU A 455 -15.84 -6.45 -5.65
C GLU A 455 -14.53 -6.77 -6.38
N LEU A 456 -14.16 -8.05 -6.42
CA LEU A 456 -12.96 -8.50 -7.12
C LEU A 456 -13.11 -8.27 -8.63
N ALA A 457 -12.09 -7.70 -9.28
CA ALA A 457 -12.14 -7.34 -10.70
C ALA A 457 -11.30 -8.25 -11.61
N ASP A 458 -10.35 -9.00 -11.05
CA ASP A 458 -9.39 -9.88 -11.73
C ASP A 458 -9.90 -11.30 -12.04
#